data_AF-A0A1E3RL17-F1
#
_entry.id   AF-A0A1E3RL17-F1
#
_cell.length_a   1.000
_cell.length_b   1.000
_cell.length_c   1.000
_cell.angle_alpha   90.00
_cell.angle_beta   90.00
_cell.angle_gamma   90.00
#
_symmetry.space_group_name_H-M   'P 1'
#
loop_
_entity.id
_entity.type
_entity.pdbx_description
1 polymer ?
#
loop_
_entity_poly.entity_id
_entity_poly.type
_entity_poly.pdbx_seq_one_letter_code
_entity_poly.pdbx_strand_id
1 'polypeptide(L)'
;MDTITNRSTPAYFLQAAIAFGVSLLGMLGGILFLPLDPWQRLFLGMTALFLVTSSFTLAKVIRDQQEAATVRVRLDEARIERLIAEHDPFNAAT
;
A
#
# COMPACT_ATOMS: atom_id res chain seq x y z
N MET A 1 -8.22 17.01 17.61
CA MET A 1 -8.48 15.68 17.02
C MET A 1 -7.12 15.03 16.86
N ASP A 2 -6.64 14.33 17.89
CA ASP A 2 -5.30 13.73 17.85
C ASP A 2 -5.30 12.60 16.84
N THR A 3 -4.71 12.84 15.68
CA THR A 3 -4.56 11.83 14.64
C THR A 3 -3.57 10.78 15.14
N ILE A 4 -4.08 9.70 15.75
CA ILE A 4 -3.29 8.52 16.12
C ILE A 4 -2.62 7.99 14.84
N THR A 5 -1.38 8.42 14.59
CA THR A 5 -0.54 7.83 13.55
C THR A 5 -0.11 6.47 14.10
N ASN A 6 -0.90 5.43 13.78
CA ASN A 6 -0.57 4.07 14.13
C ASN A 6 0.65 3.64 13.31
N ARG A 7 1.84 3.89 13.86
CA ARG A 7 3.09 3.40 13.28
C ARG A 7 3.10 1.89 13.48
N SER A 8 2.78 1.17 12.40
CA SER A 8 2.88 -0.28 12.37
C SER A 8 4.28 -0.69 12.82
N THR A 9 4.35 -1.38 13.95
CA THR A 9 5.61 -1.85 14.53
C THR A 9 6.21 -2.90 13.60
N PRO A 10 7.55 -2.98 13.44
CA PRO A 10 8.21 -4.00 12.62
C PRO A 10 7.76 -5.43 12.92
N ALA A 11 7.39 -5.70 14.18
CA ALA A 11 6.85 -6.99 14.61
C ALA A 11 5.52 -7.35 13.92
N TYR A 12 4.62 -6.40 13.71
CA TYR A 12 3.32 -6.64 13.05
C TYR A 12 3.50 -6.92 11.55
N PHE A 13 4.44 -6.22 10.90
CA PHE A 13 4.81 -6.52 9.51
C PHE A 13 5.36 -7.94 9.37
N LEU A 14 6.27 -8.35 10.26
CA LEU A 14 6.82 -9.70 10.26
C LEU A 14 5.73 -10.76 10.46
N GLN A 15 4.81 -10.55 11.40
CA GLN A 15 3.66 -11.44 11.62
C GLN A 15 2.81 -11.57 10.36
N ALA A 16 2.49 -10.44 9.71
CA ALA A 16 1.70 -10.45 8.48
C ALA A 16 2.41 -11.19 7.34
N ALA A 17 3.72 -11.02 7.20
CA ALA A 17 4.53 -11.72 6.20
C ALA A 17 4.55 -13.25 6.46
N ILE A 18 4.68 -13.67 7.72
CA ILE A 18 4.62 -15.08 8.10
C ILE A 18 3.22 -15.66 7.83
N ALA A 19 2.15 -14.97 8.25
CA ALA A 19 0.78 -15.41 8.03
C ALA A 19 0.46 -15.55 6.53
N PHE A 20 0.90 -14.60 5.72
CA PHE A 20 0.79 -14.67 4.26
C PHE A 20 1.55 -15.88 3.71
N GLY A 21 2.79 -16.11 4.15
CA GLY A 21 3.59 -17.26 3.74
C GLY A 21 2.91 -18.60 4.06
N VAL A 22 2.40 -18.76 5.29
CA VAL A 22 1.66 -19.96 5.71
C VAL A 22 0.39 -20.15 4.89
N SER A 23 -0.37 -19.08 4.64
CA SER A 23 -1.59 -19.14 3.81
C SER A 23 -1.27 -19.51 2.36
N LEU A 24 -0.19 -18.97 1.80
CA LEU A 24 0.23 -19.25 0.42
C LEU A 24 0.69 -20.71 0.28
N LEU A 25 1.46 -21.21 1.25
CA LEU A 25 1.87 -22.62 1.30
C LEU A 25 0.67 -23.54 1.48
N GLY A 26 -0.30 -23.17 2.32
CA GLY A 26 -1.55 -23.93 2.50
C GLY A 26 -2.37 -24.01 1.20
N MET A 27 -2.49 -22.90 0.47
CA MET A 27 -3.17 -22.87 -0.83
C MET A 27 -2.45 -23.74 -1.87
N LEU A 28 -1.13 -23.59 -2.01
CA LEU A 28 -0.34 -24.40 -2.95
C LEU A 28 -0.36 -25.88 -2.58
N GLY A 29 -0.24 -26.20 -1.29
CA GLY A 29 -0.39 -27.56 -0.77
C GLY A 29 -1.77 -28.13 -1.12
N GLY A 30 -2.84 -27.36 -0.90
CA GLY A 30 -4.21 -27.77 -1.27
C GLY A 30 -4.35 -28.07 -2.76
N ILE A 31 -3.77 -27.24 -3.63
CA ILE A 31 -3.77 -27.47 -5.09
C ILE A 31 -3.02 -28.76 -5.46
N LEU A 32 -1.93 -29.09 -4.74
CA LEU A 32 -1.13 -30.31 -4.99
C LEU A 32 -1.80 -31.58 -4.48
N PHE A 33 -2.46 -31.54 -3.32
CA PHE A 33 -3.14 -32.69 -2.72
C PHE A 33 -4.51 -32.99 -3.35
N LEU A 34 -5.09 -32.05 -4.10
CA LEU A 34 -6.35 -32.26 -4.80
C LEU A 34 -6.19 -33.25 -5.97
N PRO A 35 -7.06 -34.29 -6.08
CA PRO A 35 -7.07 -35.21 -7.20
C PRO A 35 -7.72 -34.55 -8.43
N LEU A 36 -6.97 -33.68 -9.09
CA LEU A 36 -7.36 -32.94 -10.28
C LEU A 36 -6.53 -33.38 -11.49
N ASP A 37 -7.09 -33.18 -12.68
CA ASP A 37 -6.34 -33.36 -13.91
C ASP A 37 -5.17 -32.37 -13.99
N PRO A 38 -4.05 -32.74 -14.64
CA PRO A 38 -2.88 -31.88 -14.77
C PRO A 38 -3.19 -30.50 -15.35
N TRP A 39 -4.12 -30.45 -16.32
CA TRP A 39 -4.52 -29.20 -16.97
C TRP A 39 -5.27 -28.25 -16.03
N GLN A 40 -6.21 -28.78 -15.23
CA GLN A 40 -6.95 -28.00 -14.23
C GLN A 40 -6.02 -27.50 -13.13
N ARG A 41 -5.07 -28.35 -12.71
CA ARG A 41 -4.05 -27.98 -11.72
C ARG A 41 -3.16 -26.84 -12.22
N LEU A 42 -2.73 -26.88 -13.48
CA LEU A 42 -1.97 -25.81 -14.12
C LEU A 42 -2.76 -24.51 -14.19
N PHE A 43 -4.03 -24.56 -14.57
CA PHE A 43 -4.92 -23.40 -14.58
C PHE A 43 -5.01 -22.76 -13.18
N LEU A 44 -5.29 -23.55 -12.14
CA LEU A 44 -5.36 -23.06 -10.76
C LEU A 44 -4.02 -22.47 -10.29
N GLY A 45 -2.90 -23.11 -10.62
CA GLY A 45 -1.57 -22.60 -10.31
C GLY A 45 -1.30 -21.24 -10.97
N MET A 46 -1.58 -21.12 -12.27
CA MET A 46 -1.41 -19.88 -13.03
C MET A 46 -2.30 -18.76 -12.49
N THR A 47 -3.60 -19.04 -12.29
CA THR A 47 -4.54 -18.07 -11.73
C THR A 47 -4.14 -17.63 -10.32
N ALA A 48 -3.72 -18.56 -9.47
CA ALA A 48 -3.27 -18.24 -8.11
C ALA A 48 -2.03 -17.33 -8.12
N LEU A 49 -1.02 -17.64 -8.93
CA LEU A 49 0.18 -16.81 -9.07
C LEU A 49 -0.16 -15.40 -9.59
N PHE A 50 -1.01 -15.31 -10.61
CA PHE A 50 -1.42 -14.04 -11.19
C PHE A 50 -2.27 -13.20 -10.23
N LEU A 51 -3.17 -13.84 -9.48
CA LEU A 51 -4.00 -13.19 -8.47
C LEU A 51 -3.14 -12.62 -7.32
N VAL A 52 -2.18 -13.39 -6.81
CA VAL A 52 -1.25 -12.94 -5.77
C VAL A 52 -0.41 -11.76 -6.26
N THR A 53 0.15 -11.86 -7.47
CA THR A 53 0.95 -10.78 -8.06
C THR A 53 0.13 -9.51 -8.22
N SER A 54 -1.08 -9.60 -8.77
CA SER A 54 -1.98 -8.46 -8.97
C SER A 54 -2.42 -7.83 -7.66
N SER A 55 -2.65 -8.64 -6.62
CA SER A 55 -3.01 -8.16 -5.28
C SER A 55 -1.88 -7.32 -4.66
N PHE A 56 -0.62 -7.76 -4.80
CA PHE A 56 0.53 -6.97 -4.34
C PHE A 56 0.74 -5.69 -5.14
N THR A 57 0.55 -5.72 -6.47
CA THR A 57 0.61 -4.52 -7.29
C THR A 57 -0.46 -3.52 -6.88
N LEU A 58 -1.70 -3.98 -6.66
CA LEU A 58 -2.78 -3.13 -6.19
C LEU A 58 -2.50 -2.55 -4.80
N ALA A 59 -1.96 -3.36 -3.89
CA ALA A 59 -1.55 -2.90 -2.56
C ALA A 59 -0.46 -1.81 -2.63
N LYS A 60 0.52 -1.95 -3.54
CA LYS A 60 1.52 -0.90 -3.80
C LYS A 60 0.85 0.37 -4.31
N VAL A 61 0.01 0.26 -5.35
CA VAL A 61 -0.70 1.43 -5.91
C VAL A 61 -1.50 2.17 -4.84
N ILE A 62 -2.22 1.45 -3.96
CA ILE A 62 -2.97 2.07 -2.87
C ILE A 62 -2.05 2.79 -1.90
N ARG A 63 -0.93 2.19 -1.52
CA ARG A 63 0.06 2.81 -0.63
C ARG A 63 0.69 4.04 -1.27
N ASP A 64 1.08 3.95 -2.54
CA ASP A 64 1.69 5.05 -3.28
C ASP A 64 0.71 6.23 -3.40
N GLN A 65 -0.59 5.96 -3.55
CA GLN A 65 -1.65 6.99 -3.53
C GLN A 65 -1.78 7.67 -2.16
N GLN A 66 -1.70 6.92 -1.06
CA GLN A 66 -1.74 7.47 0.30
C GLN A 66 -0.51 8.36 0.59
N GLU A 67 0.67 7.92 0.17
CA GLU A 67 1.92 8.68 0.30
C GLU A 67 1.86 9.97 -0.55
N ALA A 68 1.41 9.88 -1.81
CA ALA A 68 1.24 11.04 -2.70
C ALA A 68 0.23 12.06 -2.15
N ALA A 69 -0.90 11.61 -1.60
CA ALA A 69 -1.89 12.49 -0.98
C ALA A 69 -1.31 13.28 0.20
N THR A 70 -0.52 12.60 1.04
CA THR A 70 0.13 13.22 2.21
C THR A 70 1.17 14.28 1.80
N VAL A 71 1.94 14.01 0.73
CA VAL A 71 2.95 14.95 0.22
C VAL A 71 2.30 16.20 -0.38
N ARG A 72 1.19 16.06 -1.11
CA ARG A 72 0.49 17.20 -1.74
C ARG A 72 -0.01 18.22 -0.70
N VAL A 73 -0.59 17.75 0.41
CA VAL A 73 -1.07 18.64 1.49
C VAL A 73 0.05 19.51 2.05
N ARG A 74 1.23 18.94 2.31
CA ARG A 74 2.39 19.69 2.81
C ARG A 74 2.92 20.71 1.80
N LEU A 75 2.85 20.37 0.50
CA LEU A 75 3.29 21.26 -0.56
C LEU A 75 2.34 22.46 -0.71
N ASP A 76 1.04 22.21 -0.60
CA ASP A 76 0.00 23.25 -0.62
C ASP A 76 0.16 24.19 0.57
N GLU A 77 0.38 23.67 1.78
CA GLU A 77 0.68 24.47 2.98
C GLU A 77 1.91 25.37 2.78
N ALA A 78 3.05 24.79 2.36
CA ALA A 78 4.28 25.57 2.13
C ALA A 78 4.14 26.58 0.98
N ARG A 79 3.33 26.28 -0.04
CA ARG A 79 3.05 27.20 -1.15
C ARG A 79 2.14 28.33 -0.70
N ILE A 80 1.11 28.05 0.10
CA ILE A 80 0.25 29.07 0.69
C ILE A 80 1.05 29.97 1.62
N GLU A 81 1.93 29.41 2.46
CA GLU A 81 2.82 30.18 3.34
C GLU A 81 3.74 31.12 2.56
N ARG A 82 4.30 30.65 1.43
CA ARG A 82 5.07 31.52 0.52
C ARG A 82 4.23 32.63 -0.10
N LEU A 83 3.02 32.34 -0.55
CA LEU A 83 2.12 33.35 -1.12
C LEU A 83 1.76 34.42 -0.07
N ILE A 84 1.54 34.01 1.18
CA ILE A 84 1.27 34.93 2.31
C ILE A 84 2.52 35.75 2.64
N ALA A 85 3.71 35.14 2.66
CA ALA A 85 4.96 35.84 2.95
C ALA A 85 5.35 36.84 1.84
N GLU A 86 5.01 36.55 0.59
CA GLU A 86 5.28 37.42 -0.56
C GLU A 86 4.23 38.54 -0.69
N HIS A 87 3.01 38.32 -0.19
CA HIS A 87 1.99 39.36 0.02
C HIS A 87 2.02 39.84 1.48
N ASP A 88 3.03 40.63 1.84
CA ASP A 88 3.02 41.41 3.09
C ASP A 88 2.45 42.82 2.83
N PRO A 89 1.15 43.07 3.10
CA PRO A 89 0.51 44.36 2.82
C PRO A 89 1.03 45.52 3.68
N PHE A 90 1.90 45.28 4.66
CA PHE A 90 2.45 46.33 5.54
C PHE A 90 3.65 47.10 4.96
N ASN A 91 4.27 46.63 3.88
CA ASN A 91 5.40 47.32 3.24
C ASN A 91 4.98 48.23 2.06
N ALA A 92 3.70 48.25 1.70
CA ALA A 92 3.16 49.07 0.60
C ALA A 92 2.61 50.43 1.04
N ALA A 93 2.69 50.76 2.34
CA ALA A 93 2.06 51.95 2.93
C ALA A 93 3.04 52.93 3.61
N THR A 94 4.32 52.92 3.25
CA THR A 94 5.28 54.00 3.61
C THR A 94 6.01 54.47 2.37
#